data_AF-A0A2G6K998-F1
#
_entry.id   AF-A0A2G6K998-F1
#
_cell.length_a   1.000
_cell.length_b   1.000
_cell.length_c   1.000
_cell.angle_alpha   90.00
_cell.angle_beta   90.00
_cell.angle_gamma   90.00
#
_symmetry.space_group_name_H-M   'P 1'
#
loop_
_entity.id
_entity.type
_entity.pdbx_description
1 polymer ?
#
loop_
_entity_poly.entity_id
_entity_poly.type
_entity_poly.pdbx_seq_one_letter_code
_entity_poly.pdbx_strand_id
1 'polypeptide(L)' 'MTAVMNAILETGDVIEIERGDDAMSALVLLATDDAVILDLCDGTTPVVVKNDELVSYRKFVA' A
#
# COMPACT_ATOMS: atom_id res chain seq x y z
N MET A 1 17.56 -8.44 6.17
CA MET A 1 16.57 -8.85 7.17
C MET A 1 15.24 -8.27 6.74
N THR A 2 14.40 -9.07 6.09
CA THR A 2 13.13 -8.58 5.54
C THR A 2 12.03 -8.96 6.52
N ALA A 3 11.48 -7.97 7.21
CA ALA A 3 10.31 -8.17 8.04
C ALA A 3 9.08 -8.20 7.13
N VAL A 4 8.46 -9.37 6.97
CA VAL A 4 7.07 -9.45 6.50
C VAL A 4 6.22 -9.20 7.74
N MET A 5 5.90 -7.94 7.97
CA MET A 5 4.95 -7.54 9.00
C MET A 5 3.74 -7.00 8.26
N ASN A 6 2.56 -7.58 8.51
CA ASN A 6 1.27 -6.89 8.34
C ASN A 6 1.29 -5.68 9.31
N ALA A 7 2.08 -4.68 8.99
CA ALA A 7 2.16 -3.45 9.73
C ALA A 7 0.88 -2.70 9.41
N ILE A 8 0.11 -2.34 10.45
CA ILE A 8 -1.11 -1.53 10.28
C ILE A 8 -0.75 -0.33 9.41
N LEU A 9 -1.42 -0.19 8.27
CA LEU A 9 -1.24 0.93 7.37
C LEU A 9 -1.90 2.15 7.98
N GLU A 10 -1.17 3.25 7.98
CA GLU A 10 -1.65 4.55 8.42
C GLU A 10 -1.71 5.50 7.21
N THR A 11 -2.66 6.43 7.26
CA THR A 11 -2.72 7.51 6.28
C THR A 11 -1.39 8.26 6.26
N GLY A 12 -0.81 8.43 5.07
CA GLY A 12 0.48 9.05 4.84
C GLY A 12 1.65 8.07 4.70
N ASP A 13 1.45 6.78 4.97
CA ASP A 13 2.46 5.76 4.72
C ASP A 13 2.80 5.66 3.23
N VAL A 14 4.08 5.40 2.94
CA VAL A 14 4.52 5.02 1.59
C VAL A 14 4.87 3.55 1.61
N ILE A 15 4.30 2.81 0.67
CA ILE A 15 4.45 1.36 0.57
C ILE A 15 4.90 0.95 -0.82
N GLU A 16 5.53 -0.20 -0.93
CA GLU A 16 5.76 -0.92 -2.17
C GLU A 16 4.70 -2.00 -2.30
N ILE A 17 4.06 -2.09 -3.47
CA ILE A 17 3.11 -3.14 -3.81
C ILE A 17 3.59 -3.87 -5.06
N GLU A 18 3.29 -5.17 -5.13
CA GLU A 18 3.58 -6.00 -6.29
C GLU A 18 2.36 -6.04 -7.22
N ARG A 19 2.58 -5.82 -8.52
CA ARG A 19 1.56 -5.94 -9.56
C ARG A 19 2.12 -6.72 -10.75
N GLY A 20 1.89 -8.04 -10.74
CA GLY A 20 2.51 -8.92 -11.72
C GLY A 20 4.01 -9.07 -11.42
N ASP A 21 4.85 -8.82 -12.42
CA ASP A 21 6.32 -8.87 -12.26
C ASP A 21 6.93 -7.51 -11.87
N ASP A 22 6.11 -6.46 -11.78
CA ASP A 22 6.54 -5.11 -11.45
C ASP A 22 6.22 -4.75 -9.99
N ALA A 23 7.18 -4.09 -9.33
CA ALA A 23 6.98 -3.45 -8.04
C ALA A 23 6.77 -1.95 -8.24
N MET A 24 5.78 -1.38 -7.56
CA MET A 24 5.48 0.06 -7.64
C MET A 24 5.30 0.65 -6.25
N SER A 25 5.65 1.93 -6.11
CA SER A 25 5.40 2.68 -4.88
C SER A 25 3.97 3.19 -4.86
N ALA A 26 3.34 3.17 -3.69
CA ALA A 26 2.04 3.75 -3.46
C ALA A 26 2.04 4.59 -2.18
N LEU A 27 1.32 5.71 -2.20
CA LEU A 27 1.03 6.53 -1.04
C LEU A 27 -0.35 6.16 -0.49
N VAL A 28 -0.43 5.89 0.81
CA VAL A 28 -1.69 5.66 1.51
C VAL A 28 -2.38 7.00 1.73
N LEU A 29 -3.40 7.31 0.94
CA LEU A 29 -4.18 8.55 1.05
C LEU A 29 -5.19 8.51 2.20
N LEU A 30 -5.72 7.32 2.51
CA LEU A 30 -6.64 7.09 3.62
C LEU A 30 -6.56 5.62 4.04
N ALA A 31 -6.40 5.36 5.34
CA ALA A 31 -6.54 4.04 5.91
C ALA A 31 -7.74 3.98 6.88
N THR A 32 -8.62 3.02 6.67
CA THR A 32 -9.72 2.69 7.58
C THR A 32 -9.65 1.20 7.95
N ASP A 33 -10.52 0.78 8.88
CA ASP A 33 -10.61 -0.63 9.29
C ASP A 33 -11.03 -1.57 8.14
N ASP A 34 -11.78 -1.06 7.15
CA ASP A 34 -12.33 -1.86 6.05
C ASP A 34 -11.49 -1.77 4.77
N ALA A 35 -10.92 -0.61 4.47
CA ALA A 35 -10.26 -0.35 3.19
C ALA A 35 -9.17 0.73 3.29
N VAL A 36 -8.29 0.71 2.29
CA VAL A 36 -7.28 1.73 2.05
C VAL A 36 -7.48 2.38 0.68
N ILE A 37 -7.18 3.68 0.60
CA ILE A 37 -7.07 4.40 -0.67
C ILE A 37 -5.59 4.59 -0.96
N LEU A 38 -5.15 4.14 -2.14
CA LEU A 38 -3.77 4.17 -2.58
C LEU A 38 -3.63 5.04 -3.82
N ASP A 39 -2.67 5.97 -3.79
CA ASP A 39 -2.16 6.65 -4.98
C ASP A 39 -0.92 5.89 -5.46
N LEU A 40 -0.97 5.32 -6.67
CA LEU A 40 0.12 4.55 -7.27
C LEU A 40 1.28 5.42 -7.77
N CYS A 41 1.20 6.75 -7.58
CA CYS A 41 2.24 7.70 -7.96
C CYS A 41 2.62 7.65 -9.46
N ASP A 42 1.72 7.12 -10.30
CA ASP A 42 1.88 6.94 -11.75
C ASP A 42 1.04 7.92 -12.57
N GLY A 43 0.36 8.86 -11.89
CA GLY A 43 -0.53 9.85 -12.49
C GLY A 43 -1.93 9.32 -12.85
N THR A 44 -2.24 8.06 -12.52
CA THR A 44 -3.58 7.50 -12.66
C THR A 44 -4.47 7.85 -11.45
N THR A 45 -5.76 7.54 -11.56
CA THR A 45 -6.71 7.75 -10.45
C THR A 45 -6.39 6.83 -9.28
N PRO A 46 -6.40 7.34 -8.02
CA PRO A 46 -6.23 6.50 -6.85
C PRO A 46 -7.22 5.33 -6.79
N VAL A 47 -6.76 4.21 -6.24
CA VAL A 47 -7.53 2.97 -6.14
C VAL A 47 -7.97 2.70 -4.71
N VAL A 48 -9.13 2.07 -4.56
CA VAL A 48 -9.64 1.60 -3.27
C VAL A 48 -9.39 0.10 -3.19
N VAL A 49 -8.74 -0.34 -2.11
CA VAL A 49 -8.43 -1.75 -1.87
C VAL A 49 -8.96 -2.14 -0.51
N LYS A 50 -9.64 -3.29 -0.40
CA LYS A 50 -10.04 -3.80 0.91
C LYS A 50 -8.83 -4.30 1.67
N ASN A 51 -8.84 -4.19 3.00
CA ASN A 51 -7.71 -4.65 3.81
C ASN A 51 -7.41 -6.16 3.63
N ASP A 52 -8.41 -6.98 3.36
CA ASP A 52 -8.26 -8.42 3.12
C ASP A 52 -7.74 -8.77 1.71
N GLU A 53 -7.83 -7.83 0.76
CA GLU A 53 -7.33 -7.96 -0.61
C GLU A 53 -5.87 -7.48 -0.74
N LEU A 54 -5.38 -6.64 0.19
CA LEU A 54 -4.01 -6.12 0.20
C LEU A 54 -3.03 -7.09 0.89
N VAL A 55 -2.74 -8.19 0.21
CA VAL A 55 -1.98 -9.33 0.77
C VAL A 55 -0.45 -9.23 0.64
N SER A 56 0.08 -8.43 -0.29
CA SER A 56 1.52 -8.28 -0.50
C SER A 56 1.88 -6.79 -0.60
N TYR A 57 2.44 -6.25 0.48
CA TYR A 57 3.03 -4.92 0.49
C TYR A 57 4.21 -4.85 1.46
N ARG A 58 5.08 -3.86 1.23
CA ARG A 58 6.17 -3.51 2.13
C ARG A 58 6.09 -2.03 2.47
N LYS A 59 5.95 -1.71 3.75
CA LYS A 59 6.03 -0.33 4.24
C LYS A 59 7.46 0.18 4.17
N PHE A 60 7.68 1.36 3.58
CA PHE A 60 8.94 2.05 3.68
C PHE A 60 9.05 2.70 5.06
N VAL A 61 10.16 2.44 5.74
CA VAL A 61 10.52 3.03 7.04
C VAL A 61 11.75 3.90 6.83
N ALA A 62 11.67 5.14 7.31
CA ALA A 62 12.77 6.09 7.32
C ALA A 62 13.71 5.85 8.51
#